data_AF-A0A924EUA4-F1
#
_entry.id   AF-A0A924EUA4-F1
#
_cell.length_a   1.000
_cell.length_b   1.000
_cell.length_c   1.000
_cell.angle_alpha   90.00
_cell.angle_beta   90.00
_cell.angle_gamma   90.00
#
_symmetry.space_group_name_H-M   'P 1'
#
loop_
_entity.id
_entity.type
_entity.pdbx_description
1 polymer ?
#
loop_
_entity_poly.entity_id
_entity_poly.type
_entity_poly.pdbx_seq_one_letter_code
_entity_poly.pdbx_strand_id
1 'polypeptide(L)'
;MTVFAHAHHLRETERWPSCEDRWKLLMPRDLLRSTMGIVGYGRIGRKVACLARSFGMEMLAVRRGRGAAVANRCGELSGVDGVSAVDVDQLASVLALSDVLTVPLTPETLGLIDARELDMTKSGAVLVNASPGGVVDESALLDALDRGHVDLAACDVFVHEPLLLDHRLWSHPRSVVTPHVAGFAPDYLDVVSTLFTQNRRRYLDELPLLNVADGERGY
;
A
#
# COMPACT_ATOMS: atom_id res chain seq x y z
N MET A 1 -5.94 -7.41 0.58
CA MET A 1 -7.02 -7.89 1.47
C MET A 1 -7.79 -6.75 2.11
N THR A 2 -7.13 -5.78 2.74
CA THR A 2 -7.78 -4.64 3.41
C THR A 2 -8.80 -3.90 2.54
N VAL A 3 -8.40 -3.51 1.32
CA VAL A 3 -9.27 -2.79 0.37
C VAL A 3 -10.56 -3.55 0.09
N PHE A 4 -10.46 -4.87 -0.10
CA PHE A 4 -11.63 -5.73 -0.31
C PHE A 4 -12.50 -5.83 0.95
N ALA A 5 -11.88 -6.09 2.11
CA ALA A 5 -12.62 -6.21 3.37
C ALA A 5 -13.39 -4.93 3.72
N HIS A 6 -12.80 -3.78 3.41
CA HIS A 6 -13.43 -2.48 3.57
C HIS A 6 -14.55 -2.23 2.56
N ALA A 7 -14.35 -2.56 1.28
CA ALA A 7 -15.38 -2.43 0.25
C ALA A 7 -16.65 -3.24 0.58
N HIS A 8 -16.51 -4.33 1.34
CA HIS A 8 -17.60 -5.18 1.78
C HIS A 8 -18.05 -4.95 3.24
N HIS A 9 -17.62 -3.85 3.88
CA HIS A 9 -18.06 -3.46 5.22
C HIS A 9 -17.85 -4.57 6.30
N LEU A 10 -16.82 -5.42 6.14
CA LEU A 10 -16.62 -6.62 6.97
C LEU A 10 -16.34 -6.33 8.46
N ARG A 11 -16.13 -5.06 8.83
CA ARG A 11 -15.87 -4.64 10.22
C ARG A 11 -16.98 -3.78 10.83
N GLU A 12 -18.03 -3.45 10.10
CA GLU A 12 -18.97 -2.43 10.54
C GLU A 12 -20.05 -2.94 11.51
N THR A 13 -20.35 -4.24 11.50
CA THR A 13 -21.39 -4.78 12.36
C THR A 13 -20.97 -6.11 12.99
N GLU A 14 -21.03 -6.18 14.33
CA GLU A 14 -20.94 -7.44 15.08
C GLU A 14 -22.31 -8.14 15.22
N ARG A 15 -23.38 -7.54 14.67
CA ARG A 15 -24.77 -8.02 14.77
C ARG A 15 -25.45 -7.92 13.42
N TRP A 16 -26.36 -8.85 13.15
CA TRP A 16 -27.17 -8.83 11.94
C TRP A 16 -28.10 -7.60 11.94
N PRO A 17 -27.97 -6.67 10.98
CA PRO A 17 -28.79 -5.47 10.94
C PRO A 17 -30.25 -5.79 10.56
N SER A 18 -31.14 -4.85 10.86
CA SER A 18 -32.56 -4.95 10.45
C SER A 18 -32.67 -4.99 8.91
N CYS A 19 -33.81 -5.47 8.40
CA CYS A 19 -34.07 -5.46 6.95
C CYS A 19 -34.02 -4.04 6.34
N GLU A 20 -34.31 -3.01 7.13
CA GLU A 20 -34.29 -1.61 6.69
C GLU A 20 -32.86 -1.04 6.71
N ASP A 21 -32.10 -1.32 7.77
CA ASP A 21 -30.79 -0.71 7.97
C ASP A 21 -29.68 -1.42 7.18
N ARG A 22 -29.86 -2.69 6.82
CA ARG A 22 -28.82 -3.48 6.13
C ARG A 22 -28.30 -2.83 4.85
N TRP A 23 -29.17 -2.13 4.11
CA TRP A 23 -28.78 -1.47 2.86
C TRP A 23 -28.07 -0.13 3.10
N LYS A 24 -28.33 0.52 4.23
CA LYS A 24 -27.64 1.77 4.60
C LYS A 24 -26.27 1.48 5.18
N LEU A 25 -26.15 0.37 5.93
CA LEU A 25 -24.93 0.00 6.65
C LEU A 25 -24.00 -0.88 5.81
N LEU A 26 -24.54 -1.87 5.08
CA LEU A 26 -23.72 -2.94 4.50
C LEU A 26 -23.81 -3.01 2.97
N MET A 27 -24.19 -1.92 2.29
CA MET A 27 -24.19 -1.89 0.83
C MET A 27 -22.74 -1.91 0.32
N PRO A 28 -22.28 -3.00 -0.32
CA PRO A 28 -20.89 -3.08 -0.73
C PRO A 28 -20.56 -2.03 -1.79
N ARG A 29 -19.33 -1.52 -1.73
CA ARG A 29 -18.73 -0.76 -2.83
C ARG A 29 -18.25 -1.74 -3.90
N ASP A 30 -18.63 -1.48 -5.14
CA ASP A 30 -18.11 -2.25 -6.27
C ASP A 30 -16.65 -1.91 -6.51
N LEU A 31 -15.80 -2.94 -6.62
CA LEU A 31 -14.39 -2.77 -6.99
C LEU A 31 -14.22 -2.72 -8.51
N LEU A 32 -15.17 -3.26 -9.28
CA LEU A 32 -15.12 -3.21 -10.74
C LEU A 32 -15.11 -1.74 -11.20
N ARG A 33 -14.13 -1.38 -12.03
CA ARG A 33 -13.90 0.00 -12.53
C ARG A 33 -13.63 1.04 -11.44
N SER A 34 -13.41 0.62 -10.19
CA SER A 34 -12.89 1.51 -9.16
C SER A 34 -11.40 1.79 -9.41
N THR A 35 -10.89 2.88 -8.87
CA THR A 35 -9.49 3.29 -9.08
C THR A 35 -8.64 3.15 -7.81
N MET A 36 -7.42 2.65 -7.97
CA MET A 36 -6.39 2.54 -6.94
C MET A 36 -5.15 3.37 -7.30
N GLY A 37 -4.82 4.32 -6.42
CA GLY A 37 -3.54 4.99 -6.36
C GLY A 37 -2.47 4.08 -5.73
N ILE A 38 -1.29 4.01 -6.35
CA ILE A 38 -0.15 3.25 -5.84
C ILE A 38 1.05 4.17 -5.73
N VAL A 39 1.44 4.50 -4.50
CA VAL A 39 2.67 5.26 -4.25
C VAL A 39 3.81 4.26 -4.08
N GLY A 40 4.75 4.27 -5.03
CA GLY A 40 5.88 3.33 -5.07
C GLY A 40 5.68 2.17 -6.04
N TYR A 41 5.88 2.42 -7.34
CA TYR A 41 5.74 1.39 -8.38
C TYR A 41 6.95 0.44 -8.53
N GLY A 42 7.38 -0.14 -7.41
CA GLY A 42 8.47 -1.10 -7.28
C GLY A 42 8.05 -2.56 -7.56
N ARG A 43 8.71 -3.53 -6.91
CA ARG A 43 8.33 -4.95 -6.98
C ARG A 43 6.98 -5.22 -6.32
N ILE A 44 6.77 -4.66 -5.12
CA ILE A 44 5.55 -4.83 -4.32
C ILE A 44 4.37 -4.12 -5.00
N GLY A 45 4.50 -2.82 -5.30
CA GLY A 45 3.45 -2.06 -6.00
C GLY A 45 2.98 -2.69 -7.31
N ARG A 46 3.90 -3.29 -8.10
CA ARG A 46 3.54 -4.06 -9.30
C ARG A 46 2.71 -5.31 -9.00
N LYS A 47 3.03 -6.06 -7.94
CA LYS A 47 2.23 -7.22 -7.53
C LYS A 47 0.85 -6.80 -7.03
N VAL A 48 0.77 -5.71 -6.27
CA VAL A 48 -0.51 -5.10 -5.86
C VAL A 48 -1.35 -4.72 -7.08
N ALA A 49 -0.76 -4.05 -8.07
CA ALA A 49 -1.45 -3.71 -9.31
C ALA A 49 -1.95 -4.93 -10.09
N CYS A 50 -1.18 -6.02 -10.16
CA CYS A 50 -1.66 -7.25 -10.80
C CYS A 50 -2.86 -7.85 -10.07
N LEU A 51 -2.87 -7.83 -8.74
CA LEU A 51 -4.01 -8.31 -7.94
C LEU A 51 -5.22 -7.40 -8.13
N ALA A 52 -5.05 -6.08 -8.06
CA ALA A 52 -6.12 -5.10 -8.29
C ALA A 52 -6.75 -5.25 -9.68
N ARG A 53 -5.93 -5.51 -10.70
CA ARG A 53 -6.39 -5.81 -12.06
C ARG A 53 -7.31 -7.03 -12.11
N SER A 54 -7.01 -8.09 -11.36
CA SER A 54 -7.86 -9.28 -11.30
C SER A 54 -9.25 -8.99 -10.72
N PHE A 55 -9.42 -7.90 -9.98
CA PHE A 55 -10.72 -7.39 -9.52
C PHE A 55 -11.35 -6.38 -10.49
N GLY A 56 -10.75 -6.14 -11.66
CA GLY A 56 -11.24 -5.19 -12.66
C GLY A 56 -11.08 -3.72 -12.27
N MET A 57 -10.16 -3.42 -11.35
CA MET A 57 -9.83 -2.05 -10.97
C MET A 57 -8.93 -1.38 -12.02
N GLU A 58 -9.00 -0.05 -12.08
CA GLU A 58 -8.03 0.80 -12.75
C GLU A 58 -6.97 1.28 -11.75
N MET A 59 -5.76 1.54 -12.21
CA MET A 59 -4.68 1.96 -11.33
C MET A 59 -3.91 3.15 -11.89
N LEU A 60 -3.52 4.06 -11.00
CA LEU A 60 -2.55 5.11 -11.26
C LEU A 60 -1.40 4.94 -10.26
N ALA A 61 -0.17 4.86 -10.74
CA ALA A 61 0.98 4.58 -9.89
C ALA A 61 2.04 5.66 -10.01
N VAL A 62 2.56 6.13 -8.87
CA VAL A 62 3.71 7.05 -8.83
C VAL A 62 5.02 6.27 -8.72
N ARG A 63 6.04 6.69 -9.47
CA ARG A 63 7.41 6.19 -9.33
C ARG A 63 8.42 7.25 -9.71
N ARG A 64 9.56 7.25 -9.01
CA ARG A 64 10.75 8.04 -9.37
C ARG A 64 11.41 7.52 -10.65
N GLY A 65 11.59 8.40 -11.64
CA GLY A 65 12.35 8.15 -12.87
C GLY A 65 11.51 8.25 -14.15
N ARG A 66 11.93 9.13 -15.07
CA ARG A 66 11.22 9.45 -16.32
C ARG A 66 11.04 8.26 -17.26
N GLY A 67 9.83 8.09 -17.80
CA GLY A 67 9.66 7.76 -19.22
C GLY A 67 9.73 6.29 -19.66
N ALA A 68 9.29 5.33 -18.87
CA ALA A 68 8.94 4.04 -19.45
C ALA A 68 7.45 3.81 -19.27
N ALA A 69 6.72 3.64 -20.38
CA ALA A 69 5.48 2.86 -20.37
C ALA A 69 5.77 1.63 -19.52
N VAL A 70 5.22 1.57 -18.31
CA VAL A 70 5.61 0.51 -17.39
C VAL A 70 4.91 -0.73 -17.89
N ALA A 71 5.63 -1.53 -18.66
CA ALA A 71 5.17 -2.82 -19.12
C ALA A 71 4.81 -3.65 -17.88
N ASN A 72 3.52 -3.73 -17.61
CA ASN A 72 2.98 -4.65 -16.64
C ASN A 72 2.99 -6.02 -17.25
N ARG A 73 4.10 -6.73 -17.06
CA ARG A 73 4.15 -8.16 -17.23
C ARG A 73 3.54 -8.84 -16.01
N CYS A 74 2.25 -8.60 -15.77
CA CYS A 74 1.43 -9.57 -15.07
C CYS A 74 1.36 -10.76 -16.04
N GLY A 75 1.96 -11.89 -15.69
CA GLY A 75 2.16 -13.02 -16.63
C GLY A 75 0.91 -13.39 -17.43
N GLU A 76 1.13 -13.84 -18.68
CA GLU A 76 0.18 -14.38 -19.67
C GLU A 76 -1.07 -13.54 -20.04
N LEU A 77 -1.39 -12.48 -19.31
CA LEU A 77 -2.46 -11.54 -19.64
C LEU A 77 -1.92 -10.42 -20.54
N SER A 78 -1.46 -10.79 -21.74
CA SER A 78 -1.08 -9.82 -22.77
C SER A 78 -2.33 -9.22 -23.41
N GLY A 79 -2.52 -7.91 -23.25
CA GLY A 79 -3.58 -7.15 -23.90
C GLY A 79 -4.34 -6.28 -22.92
N VAL A 80 -4.38 -4.98 -23.21
CA VAL A 80 -5.04 -3.90 -22.46
C VAL A 80 -4.25 -3.39 -21.23
N ASP A 81 -3.87 -2.12 -21.35
CA ASP A 81 -3.23 -1.25 -20.36
C ASP A 81 -4.19 -0.97 -19.19
N GLY A 82 -3.70 -1.07 -17.95
CA GLY A 82 -4.51 -0.82 -16.74
C GLY A 82 -3.78 -0.10 -15.61
N VAL A 83 -2.47 0.16 -15.77
CA VAL A 83 -1.72 1.04 -14.87
C VAL A 83 -1.13 2.17 -15.69
N SER A 84 -1.49 3.39 -15.34
CA SER A 84 -0.75 4.57 -15.77
C SER A 84 0.32 4.88 -14.74
N ALA A 85 1.58 4.95 -15.17
CA ALA A 85 2.69 5.32 -14.28
C ALA A 85 3.06 6.79 -14.51
N VAL A 86 3.10 7.55 -13.42
CA VAL A 86 3.38 9.00 -13.43
C VAL A 86 4.58 9.32 -12.55
N ASP A 87 5.20 10.47 -12.81
CA ASP A 87 6.33 10.96 -12.01
C ASP A 87 5.85 11.52 -10.66
N VAL A 88 6.78 11.71 -9.72
CA VAL A 88 6.51 12.18 -8.35
C VAL A 88 5.80 13.54 -8.33
N ASP A 89 6.04 14.38 -9.33
CA ASP A 89 5.36 15.68 -9.48
C ASP A 89 3.83 15.54 -9.65
N GLN A 90 3.35 14.35 -10.00
CA GLN A 90 1.92 14.02 -10.11
C GLN A 90 1.40 13.23 -8.91
N LEU A 91 2.11 13.20 -7.78
CA LEU A 91 1.67 12.54 -6.55
C LEU A 91 0.25 12.96 -6.16
N ALA A 92 -0.07 14.25 -6.24
CA ALA A 92 -1.41 14.76 -5.95
C ALA A 92 -2.51 14.08 -6.78
N SER A 93 -2.26 13.80 -8.06
CA SER A 93 -3.21 13.10 -8.93
C SER A 93 -3.36 11.63 -8.58
N VAL A 94 -2.32 11.02 -8.01
CA VAL A 94 -2.36 9.64 -7.47
C VAL A 94 -3.16 9.60 -6.17
N LEU A 95 -2.87 10.52 -5.25
CA LEU A 95 -3.53 10.64 -3.95
C LEU A 95 -5.02 10.94 -4.07
N ALA A 96 -5.44 11.66 -5.10
CA ALA A 96 -6.86 11.87 -5.39
C ALA A 96 -7.64 10.56 -5.63
N LEU A 97 -6.98 9.41 -5.73
CA LEU A 97 -7.53 8.07 -5.91
C LEU A 97 -7.41 7.28 -4.58
N SER A 98 -7.89 6.03 -4.50
CA SER A 98 -7.77 5.26 -3.23
C SER A 98 -6.34 4.76 -3.05
N ASP A 99 -5.67 5.00 -1.93
CA ASP A 99 -4.20 4.88 -1.85
C ASP A 99 -3.64 3.64 -1.17
N VAL A 100 -2.69 3.01 -1.85
CA VAL A 100 -1.77 2.02 -1.30
C VAL A 100 -0.34 2.57 -1.35
N LEU A 101 0.34 2.62 -0.20
CA LEU A 101 1.70 3.11 -0.04
C LEU A 101 2.69 1.94 0.10
N THR A 102 3.66 1.85 -0.82
CA THR A 102 4.70 0.79 -0.87
C THR A 102 6.09 1.31 -1.23
N VAL A 103 6.43 2.53 -0.78
CA VAL A 103 7.73 3.18 -1.06
C VAL A 103 8.80 2.74 -0.07
N PRO A 104 10.10 2.75 -0.45
CA PRO A 104 11.18 2.68 0.52
C PRO A 104 11.23 3.96 1.37
N LEU A 105 11.86 3.89 2.55
CA LEU A 105 12.17 5.07 3.35
C LEU A 105 13.55 5.62 2.95
N THR A 106 13.54 6.82 2.39
CA THR A 106 14.71 7.62 2.01
C THR A 106 14.52 9.04 2.55
N PRO A 107 15.55 9.91 2.52
CA PRO A 107 15.37 11.31 2.91
C PRO A 107 14.24 12.02 2.14
N GLU A 108 13.97 11.61 0.89
CA GLU A 108 12.91 12.18 0.07
C GLU A 108 11.51 11.58 0.33
N THR A 109 11.41 10.42 0.97
CA THR A 109 10.11 9.80 1.31
C THR A 109 9.77 9.89 2.79
N LEU A 110 10.69 10.38 3.63
CA LEU A 110 10.43 10.72 5.03
C LEU A 110 9.39 11.83 5.11
N GLY A 111 8.27 11.56 5.79
CA GLY A 111 7.15 12.50 5.90
C GLY A 111 6.48 12.79 4.56
N LEU A 112 6.59 11.89 3.57
CA LEU A 112 6.00 12.08 2.23
C LEU A 112 4.49 12.30 2.30
N ILE A 113 3.82 11.66 3.24
CA ILE A 113 2.38 11.76 3.44
C ILE A 113 2.14 12.46 4.77
N ASP A 114 2.01 13.79 4.71
CA ASP A 114 1.64 14.64 5.84
C ASP A 114 0.17 15.12 5.74
N ALA A 115 -0.24 16.07 6.60
CA ALA A 115 -1.58 16.63 6.60
C ALA A 115 -2.03 17.16 5.23
N ARG A 116 -1.13 17.80 4.48
CA ARG A 116 -1.38 18.35 3.16
C ARG A 116 -1.66 17.25 2.15
N GLU A 117 -0.82 16.22 2.08
CA GLU A 117 -1.02 15.10 1.15
C GLU A 117 -2.27 14.30 1.50
N LEU A 118 -2.56 14.10 2.78
CA LEU A 118 -3.81 13.48 3.23
C LEU A 118 -5.04 14.27 2.78
N ASP A 119 -4.99 15.61 2.78
CA ASP A 119 -6.06 16.48 2.27
C ASP A 119 -6.19 16.48 0.74
N MET A 120 -5.16 16.03 0.01
CA MET A 120 -5.27 15.80 -1.44
C MET A 120 -6.02 14.51 -1.77
N THR A 121 -6.24 13.64 -0.78
CA THR A 121 -6.99 12.41 -1.00
C THR A 121 -8.46 12.68 -1.22
N LYS A 122 -9.15 11.74 -1.87
CA LYS A 122 -10.61 11.84 -1.96
C LYS A 122 -11.23 11.67 -0.57
N SER A 123 -12.31 12.40 -0.31
CA SER A 123 -13.12 12.16 0.88
C SER A 123 -13.57 10.70 0.94
N GLY A 124 -13.36 10.06 2.09
CA GLY A 124 -13.61 8.64 2.29
C GLY A 124 -12.50 7.73 1.73
N ALA A 125 -11.27 8.23 1.62
CA ALA A 125 -10.13 7.44 1.15
C ALA A 125 -9.79 6.27 2.09
N VAL A 126 -9.23 5.21 1.50
CA VAL A 126 -8.64 4.09 2.24
C VAL A 126 -7.14 4.17 2.06
N LEU A 127 -6.41 4.28 3.16
CA LEU A 127 -4.96 4.29 3.17
C LEU A 127 -4.44 2.92 3.61
N VAL A 128 -3.58 2.31 2.82
CA VAL A 128 -2.84 1.09 3.21
C VAL A 128 -1.35 1.39 3.23
N ASN A 129 -0.72 1.37 4.39
CA ASN A 129 0.70 1.60 4.56
C ASN A 129 1.46 0.30 4.91
N ALA A 130 2.26 -0.16 3.95
CA ALA A 130 3.25 -1.23 4.13
C ALA A 130 4.65 -0.77 3.69
N SER A 131 4.90 0.54 3.74
CA SER A 131 6.22 1.18 3.54
C SER A 131 6.97 1.20 4.89
N PRO A 132 8.29 1.42 4.99
CA PRO A 132 8.90 1.55 6.32
C PRO A 132 8.31 2.75 7.10
N GLY A 133 8.35 2.67 8.45
CA GLY A 133 7.87 3.72 9.33
C GLY A 133 8.45 5.10 9.03
N GLY A 134 7.66 6.16 9.22
CA GLY A 134 8.07 7.54 8.95
C GLY A 134 7.78 8.06 7.55
N VAL A 135 7.25 7.23 6.64
CA VAL A 135 6.72 7.71 5.34
C VAL A 135 5.41 8.50 5.54
N VAL A 136 4.60 8.09 6.51
CA VAL A 136 3.33 8.73 6.86
C VAL A 136 3.47 9.41 8.21
N ASP A 137 3.03 10.66 8.32
CA ASP A 137 2.85 11.32 9.60
C ASP A 137 1.65 10.71 10.34
N GLU A 138 1.93 9.96 11.41
CA GLU A 138 0.93 9.24 12.19
C GLU A 138 -0.06 10.17 12.90
N SER A 139 0.37 11.39 13.29
CA SER A 139 -0.50 12.38 13.93
C SER A 139 -1.46 12.99 12.92
N ALA A 140 -0.94 13.38 11.75
CA ALA A 140 -1.78 13.89 10.66
C ALA A 140 -2.78 12.84 10.17
N LEU A 141 -2.36 11.57 10.12
CA LEU A 141 -3.24 10.46 9.78
C LEU A 141 -4.37 10.29 10.79
N LEU A 142 -4.07 10.35 12.09
CA LEU A 142 -5.08 10.31 13.15
C LEU A 142 -6.08 11.47 13.02
N ASP A 143 -5.61 12.69 12.75
CA ASP A 143 -6.48 13.85 12.55
C ASP A 143 -7.40 13.68 11.32
N ALA A 144 -6.85 13.15 10.21
CA ALA A 144 -7.61 12.87 8.99
C ALA A 144 -8.66 11.76 9.20
N LEU A 145 -8.35 10.76 10.02
CA LEU A 145 -9.27 9.72 10.46
C LEU A 145 -10.33 10.25 11.42
N ASP A 146 -9.98 11.12 12.37
CA ASP A 146 -10.92 11.71 13.34
C ASP A 146 -11.98 12.55 12.61
N ARG A 147 -11.56 13.40 11.66
CA ARG A 147 -12.49 14.23 10.84
C ARG A 147 -13.23 13.44 9.77
N GLY A 148 -12.89 12.16 9.57
CA GLY A 148 -13.53 11.27 8.59
C GLY A 148 -13.20 11.60 7.13
N HIS A 149 -12.10 12.33 6.88
CA HIS A 149 -11.60 12.53 5.52
C HIS A 149 -11.01 11.23 4.98
N VAL A 150 -10.24 10.52 5.81
CA VAL A 150 -9.83 9.13 5.58
C VAL A 150 -10.84 8.20 6.26
N ASP A 151 -11.40 7.26 5.50
CA ASP A 151 -12.42 6.31 5.96
C ASP A 151 -11.81 5.10 6.68
N LEU A 152 -10.60 4.70 6.27
CA LEU A 152 -9.88 3.60 6.89
C LEU A 152 -8.38 3.74 6.67
N ALA A 153 -7.59 3.50 7.72
CA ALA A 153 -6.15 3.33 7.62
C ALA A 153 -5.75 1.91 8.05
N ALA A 154 -5.03 1.18 7.20
CA ALA A 154 -4.36 -0.06 7.58
C ALA A 154 -2.85 0.15 7.58
N CYS A 155 -2.22 0.00 8.74
CA CYS A 155 -0.80 0.27 8.96
C CYS A 155 -0.12 -0.98 9.49
N ASP A 156 0.90 -1.46 8.79
CA ASP A 156 1.74 -2.56 9.25
C ASP A 156 3.03 -2.08 9.93
N VAL A 157 3.30 -0.78 9.88
CA VAL A 157 4.62 -0.18 10.04
C VAL A 157 4.51 1.18 10.73
N PHE A 158 5.46 1.48 11.61
CA PHE A 158 5.40 2.64 12.50
C PHE A 158 6.77 3.28 12.69
N VAL A 159 6.81 4.58 13.01
CA VAL A 159 8.06 5.31 13.29
C VAL A 159 8.84 4.67 14.44
N HIS A 160 8.11 4.22 15.47
CA HIS A 160 8.66 3.53 16.62
C HIS A 160 8.06 2.14 16.73
N GLU A 161 8.92 1.13 16.59
CA GLU A 161 8.55 -0.28 16.67
C GLU A 161 9.33 -0.97 17.80
N PRO A 162 8.65 -1.71 18.70
CA PRO A 162 7.22 -2.01 18.72
C PRO A 162 6.34 -0.80 19.01
N LEU A 163 5.14 -0.77 18.40
CA LEU A 163 4.18 0.31 18.62
C LEU A 163 3.75 0.35 20.10
N LEU A 164 3.78 1.53 20.70
CA LEU A 164 3.39 1.72 22.10
C LEU A 164 1.95 1.25 22.35
N LEU A 165 1.70 0.64 23.51
CA LEU A 165 0.39 0.03 23.82
C LEU A 165 -0.75 1.05 23.91
N ASP A 166 -0.44 2.28 24.30
CA ASP A 166 -1.38 3.39 24.42
C ASP A 166 -1.50 4.21 23.12
N HIS A 167 -0.85 3.77 22.03
CA HIS A 167 -0.93 4.45 20.75
C HIS A 167 -2.38 4.45 20.21
N ARG A 168 -2.89 5.63 19.82
CA ARG A 168 -4.30 5.84 19.44
C ARG A 168 -4.76 4.95 18.27
N LEU A 169 -3.86 4.60 17.35
CA LEU A 169 -4.20 3.72 16.22
C LEU A 169 -4.67 2.33 16.67
N TRP A 170 -4.25 1.83 17.84
CA TRP A 170 -4.76 0.55 18.36
C TRP A 170 -6.26 0.57 18.63
N SER A 171 -6.77 1.67 19.17
CA SER A 171 -8.17 1.81 19.59
C SER A 171 -9.04 2.57 18.59
N HIS A 172 -8.45 3.15 17.54
CA HIS A 172 -9.21 3.97 16.59
C HIS A 172 -10.15 3.08 15.75
N PRO A 173 -11.46 3.38 15.69
CA PRO A 173 -12.46 2.50 15.06
C PRO A 173 -12.26 2.31 13.54
N ARG A 174 -11.58 3.28 12.90
CA ARG A 174 -11.21 3.27 11.48
C ARG A 174 -9.73 2.92 11.23
N SER A 175 -9.10 2.22 12.16
CA SER A 175 -7.72 1.76 12.00
C SER A 175 -7.62 0.22 12.03
N VAL A 176 -6.66 -0.29 11.27
CA VAL A 176 -6.21 -1.68 11.33
C VAL A 176 -4.70 -1.66 11.50
N VAL A 177 -4.22 -2.15 12.64
CA VAL A 177 -2.79 -2.28 12.93
C VAL A 177 -2.35 -3.73 12.78
N THR A 178 -1.25 -3.95 12.08
CA THR A 178 -0.53 -5.24 12.07
C THR A 178 0.94 -5.02 12.49
N PRO A 179 1.56 -5.97 13.19
CA PRO A 179 2.86 -5.73 13.84
C PRO A 179 4.06 -6.03 12.92
N HIS A 180 4.18 -5.32 11.80
CA HIS A 180 5.27 -5.45 10.83
C HIS A 180 5.43 -6.88 10.29
N VAL A 181 4.32 -7.44 9.80
CA VAL A 181 4.24 -8.82 9.31
C VAL A 181 3.79 -8.93 7.85
N ALA A 182 3.44 -7.83 7.18
CA ALA A 182 2.92 -7.86 5.81
C ALA A 182 3.92 -8.40 4.78
N GLY A 183 5.23 -8.34 5.10
CA GLY A 183 6.31 -8.91 4.28
C GLY A 183 6.59 -10.39 4.52
N PHE A 184 5.97 -11.01 5.53
CA PHE A 184 6.23 -12.40 5.89
C PHE A 184 5.22 -13.37 5.25
N ALA A 185 5.68 -14.58 5.01
CA ALA A 185 4.90 -15.72 4.55
C ALA A 185 5.35 -16.98 5.31
N PRO A 186 4.53 -18.05 5.40
CA PRO A 186 4.91 -19.28 6.09
C PRO A 186 6.24 -19.89 5.59
N ASP A 187 6.56 -19.72 4.31
CA ASP A 187 7.78 -20.20 3.64
C ASP A 187 8.90 -19.13 3.56
N TYR A 188 8.75 -18.00 4.26
CA TYR A 188 9.68 -16.88 4.18
C TYR A 188 11.15 -17.27 4.43
N LEU A 189 11.39 -18.08 5.45
CA LEU A 189 12.75 -18.53 5.80
C LEU A 189 13.36 -19.40 4.69
N ASP A 190 12.57 -20.22 4.00
CA ASP A 190 13.06 -21.05 2.90
C ASP A 190 13.42 -20.19 1.69
N VAL A 191 12.57 -19.21 1.35
CA VAL A 191 12.83 -18.26 0.25
C VAL A 191 14.09 -17.44 0.51
N VAL A 192 14.24 -16.87 1.71
CA VAL A 192 15.40 -16.06 2.08
C VAL A 192 16.67 -16.92 2.16
N SER A 193 16.60 -18.10 2.75
CA SER A 193 17.74 -19.03 2.83
C SER A 193 18.20 -19.48 1.45
N THR A 194 17.25 -19.71 0.53
CA THR A 194 17.54 -20.03 -0.87
C THR A 194 18.25 -18.87 -1.57
N LEU A 195 17.72 -17.64 -1.45
CA LEU A 195 18.33 -16.45 -2.04
C LEU A 195 19.74 -16.19 -1.49
N PHE A 196 19.92 -16.32 -0.17
CA PHE A 196 21.21 -16.18 0.48
C PHE A 196 22.21 -17.21 -0.04
N THR A 197 21.81 -18.49 -0.10
CA THR A 197 22.66 -19.57 -0.59
C THR A 197 23.06 -19.36 -2.06
N GLN A 198 22.13 -18.88 -2.89
CA GLN A 198 22.41 -18.52 -4.28
C GLN A 198 23.41 -17.37 -4.37
N ASN A 199 23.21 -16.28 -3.61
CA ASN A 199 24.12 -15.15 -3.59
C ASN A 199 25.51 -15.52 -3.04
N ARG A 200 25.59 -16.39 -2.03
CA ARG A 200 26.86 -16.92 -1.54
C ARG A 200 27.65 -17.66 -2.63
N ARG A 201 26.99 -18.53 -3.40
CA ARG A 201 27.64 -19.23 -4.52
C ARG A 201 28.12 -18.23 -5.57
N ARG A 202 27.26 -17.30 -5.98
CA ARG A 202 27.60 -16.25 -6.95
C ARG A 202 28.78 -15.41 -6.48
N TYR A 203 28.84 -15.06 -5.20
CA TYR A 203 29.97 -14.33 -4.61
C TYR A 203 31.29 -15.12 -4.72
N LEU A 204 31.29 -16.41 -4.36
CA LEU A 204 32.47 -17.27 -4.44
C LEU A 204 32.94 -17.51 -5.88
N ASP A 205 31.99 -17.51 -6.82
CA ASP A 205 32.25 -17.70 -8.26
C ASP A 205 32.51 -16.36 -8.99
N GLU A 206 32.63 -15.24 -8.27
CA GLU A 206 32.81 -13.88 -8.83
C GLU A 206 31.71 -13.47 -9.84
N LEU A 207 30.51 -14.02 -9.67
CA LEU A 207 29.34 -13.70 -10.47
C LEU A 207 28.55 -12.52 -9.87
N PRO A 208 27.85 -11.71 -10.69
CA PRO A 208 27.04 -10.60 -10.20
C PRO A 208 25.97 -11.06 -9.21
N LEU A 209 25.83 -10.44 -8.05
CA LEU A 209 24.81 -10.85 -7.06
C LEU A 209 23.38 -10.58 -7.56
N LEU A 210 22.42 -11.33 -7.03
CA LEU A 210 21.00 -11.10 -7.23
C LEU A 210 20.52 -10.00 -6.27
N ASN A 211 19.62 -9.15 -6.75
CA ASN A 211 18.95 -8.09 -5.96
C ASN A 211 19.90 -7.12 -5.25
N VAL A 212 20.99 -6.73 -5.92
CA VAL A 212 21.89 -5.68 -5.42
C VAL A 212 21.12 -4.37 -5.25
N ALA A 213 21.17 -3.80 -4.05
CA ALA A 213 20.61 -2.49 -3.75
C ALA A 213 21.53 -1.38 -4.30
N ASP A 214 20.95 -0.25 -4.68
CA ASP A 214 21.69 0.93 -5.11
C ASP A 214 22.06 1.77 -3.87
N GLY A 215 23.34 1.77 -3.51
CA GLY A 215 23.84 2.45 -2.31
C GLY A 215 23.70 3.98 -2.35
N GLU A 216 23.68 4.60 -3.54
CA GLU A 216 23.47 6.05 -3.67
C GLU A 216 21.99 6.41 -3.52
N ARG A 217 21.10 5.52 -3.99
CA ARG A 217 19.64 5.72 -3.89
C ARG A 217 19.04 5.26 -2.57
N GLY A 218 19.74 4.39 -1.84
CA GLY A 218 19.29 3.82 -0.58
C GLY A 218 18.25 2.69 -0.72
N TYR A 219 18.07 2.10 -1.90
CA TYR A 219 17.14 0.98 -2.16
C TYR A 219 17.47 0.15 -3.40
#